data_AF-A0AAX3W7E2-F1
#
_entry.id   AF-A0AAX3W7E2-F1
#
_cell.length_a   1.000
_cell.length_b   1.000
_cell.length_c   1.000
_cell.angle_alpha   90.00
_cell.angle_beta   90.00
_cell.angle_gamma   90.00
#
_symmetry.space_group_name_H-M   'P 1'
#
loop_
_entity.id
_entity.type
_entity.pdbx_description
1 polymer ?
#
loop_
_entity_poly.entity_id
_entity_poly.type
_entity_poly.pdbx_seq_one_letter_code
_entity_poly.pdbx_strand_id
1 'polypeptide(L)'
;MSIKKKSWEVHFSRIIGIFIIITGLLILFNAPRIKDYNIKDSANIHIRNIWDFFVAFFDELVRILNHYIGGFPVISAIIILLFGIFVLLIARTLRRTTNYDYDISIFYIVLTIIFMIIILMTMFQVYSYASFLFIIPFAIHVGYVVYKSELNPLHRKKHYLWIIISYGMCYFISQFAMNHNIDTKSVKPLDVMSVNLFFILLWCFSQMSVWTSLYLRRSLPISEEDIETVNEERYSRVKNNRLTRKIFTMSQALYSKLEDMKQVTLDKFNSEEVKEKRRKRNEKWKEIIKIEDEDIPKWMRRPKWLKKSYIEWICTFVLFLFTIIEFNNRNGLFLSGEWSLSQIQYVFEWVTLFIMMLLIILYAYFNYTTNVKNTHNFGKLFVISALFFEIATTFFVSALQTSQFSVFITPISFLLMLFVTPAFIIHLKKSF
;
A
#
# COMPACT_ATOMS: atom_id res chain seq x y z
N MET A 1 -15.37 23.83 19.24
CA MET A 1 -14.04 23.35 18.76
C MET A 1 -14.11 22.13 17.80
N SER A 2 -15.28 21.72 17.27
CA SER A 2 -15.43 20.49 16.44
C SER A 2 -15.41 20.69 14.91
N ILE A 3 -15.49 21.92 14.39
CA ILE A 3 -15.59 22.19 12.94
C ILE A 3 -14.29 21.86 12.18
N LYS A 4 -13.11 21.89 12.84
CA LYS A 4 -11.83 21.52 12.20
C LYS A 4 -11.63 20.01 12.01
N LYS A 5 -12.43 19.13 12.64
CA LYS A 5 -12.26 17.67 12.51
C LYS A 5 -12.94 17.06 11.27
N LYS A 6 -13.88 17.77 10.63
CA LYS A 6 -14.63 17.29 9.45
C LYS A 6 -13.98 17.59 8.08
N SER A 7 -12.78 18.14 8.06
CA SER A 7 -12.17 18.58 6.80
C SER A 7 -11.68 17.39 5.97
N TRP A 8 -11.09 16.39 6.62
CA TRP A 8 -10.35 15.34 5.92
C TRP A 8 -11.25 14.38 5.13
N GLU A 9 -12.42 13.97 5.66
CA GLU A 9 -13.35 13.13 4.89
C GLU A 9 -13.85 13.84 3.62
N VAL A 10 -14.12 15.14 3.71
CA VAL A 10 -14.58 15.95 2.57
C VAL A 10 -13.44 16.14 1.56
N HIS A 11 -12.20 16.38 2.02
CA HIS A 11 -11.06 16.51 1.12
C HIS A 11 -10.73 15.21 0.41
N PHE A 12 -10.68 14.08 1.12
CA PHE A 12 -10.45 12.76 0.53
C PHE A 12 -11.55 12.39 -0.47
N SER A 13 -12.82 12.58 -0.10
CA SER A 13 -13.96 12.41 -0.99
C SER A 13 -13.83 13.24 -2.28
N ARG A 14 -13.44 14.52 -2.17
CA ARG A 14 -13.22 15.40 -3.33
C ARG A 14 -12.06 14.96 -4.20
N ILE A 15 -10.92 14.61 -3.59
CA ILE A 15 -9.74 14.16 -4.32
C ILE A 15 -10.07 12.92 -5.15
N ILE A 16 -10.76 11.94 -4.54
CA ILE A 16 -11.20 10.72 -5.24
C ILE A 16 -12.15 11.08 -6.38
N GLY A 17 -13.17 11.92 -6.13
CA GLY A 17 -14.13 12.33 -7.17
C GLY A 17 -13.49 13.07 -8.34
N ILE A 18 -12.58 14.02 -8.08
CA ILE A 18 -11.83 14.75 -9.11
C ILE A 18 -10.99 13.78 -9.94
N PHE A 19 -10.27 12.86 -9.29
CA PHE A 19 -9.45 11.89 -9.99
C PHE A 19 -10.28 11.00 -10.93
N ILE A 20 -11.43 10.52 -10.47
CA ILE A 20 -12.34 9.70 -11.30
C ILE A 20 -12.84 10.51 -12.51
N ILE A 21 -13.17 11.79 -12.33
CA ILE A 21 -13.58 12.66 -13.45
C ILE A 21 -12.44 12.84 -14.45
N ILE A 22 -11.22 13.14 -13.97
CA ILE A 22 -10.04 13.28 -14.84
C ILE A 22 -9.82 11.98 -15.62
N THR A 23 -9.94 10.83 -14.97
CA THR A 23 -9.81 9.51 -15.62
C THR A 23 -10.89 9.33 -16.69
N GLY A 24 -12.15 9.67 -16.40
CA GLY A 24 -13.25 9.61 -17.38
C GLY A 24 -13.02 10.54 -18.58
N LEU A 25 -12.51 11.75 -18.35
CA LEU A 25 -12.15 12.69 -19.42
C LEU A 25 -11.00 12.14 -20.28
N LEU A 26 -9.96 11.59 -19.66
CA LEU A 26 -8.84 10.97 -20.37
C LEU A 26 -9.31 9.83 -21.27
N ILE A 27 -10.21 8.98 -20.79
CA ILE A 27 -10.81 7.91 -21.60
C ILE A 27 -11.62 8.49 -22.75
N LEU A 28 -12.43 9.52 -22.51
CA LEU A 28 -13.25 10.14 -23.54
C LEU A 28 -12.40 10.77 -24.66
N PHE A 29 -11.36 11.54 -24.30
CA PHE A 29 -10.46 12.16 -25.27
C PHE A 29 -9.64 11.15 -26.06
N ASN A 30 -9.31 10.00 -25.46
CA ASN A 30 -8.57 8.93 -26.13
C ASN A 30 -9.49 7.81 -26.66
N ALA A 31 -10.82 7.99 -26.68
CA ALA A 31 -11.76 6.92 -27.03
C ALA A 31 -11.49 6.28 -28.41
N PRO A 32 -11.13 7.03 -29.47
CA PRO A 32 -10.75 6.43 -30.76
C PRO A 32 -9.49 5.56 -30.65
N ARG A 33 -8.46 6.05 -29.94
CA ARG A 33 -7.21 5.30 -29.72
C ARG A 33 -7.42 4.05 -28.86
N ILE A 34 -8.35 4.09 -27.91
CA ILE A 34 -8.71 2.95 -27.07
C ILE A 34 -9.45 1.90 -27.88
N LYS A 35 -10.39 2.32 -28.76
CA LYS A 35 -11.19 1.40 -29.57
C LYS A 35 -10.37 0.64 -30.60
N ASP A 36 -9.52 1.37 -31.32
CA ASP A 36 -8.78 0.86 -32.47
C ASP A 36 -7.28 0.75 -32.16
N TYR A 37 -6.93 0.39 -30.91
CA TYR A 37 -5.53 0.28 -30.49
C TYR A 37 -4.80 -0.81 -31.28
N ASN A 38 -3.88 -0.40 -32.16
CA ASN A 38 -3.12 -1.32 -32.99
C ASN A 38 -1.71 -1.53 -32.41
N ILE A 39 -1.38 -2.78 -32.10
CA ILE A 39 -0.13 -3.18 -31.42
C ILE A 39 1.14 -2.75 -32.20
N LYS A 40 1.03 -2.50 -33.50
CA LYS A 40 2.16 -2.10 -34.36
C LYS A 40 2.61 -0.65 -34.17
N ASP A 41 1.75 0.25 -33.69
CA ASP A 41 2.08 1.68 -33.58
C ASP A 41 2.94 1.99 -32.34
N SER A 42 2.92 1.14 -31.32
CA SER A 42 3.66 1.35 -30.05
C SER A 42 5.12 0.89 -30.10
N ALA A 43 5.58 0.27 -31.20
CA ALA A 43 6.93 -0.29 -31.31
C ALA A 43 8.01 0.76 -31.66
N ASN A 44 7.62 1.94 -32.12
CA ASN A 44 8.52 2.96 -32.66
C ASN A 44 8.61 4.26 -31.81
N ILE A 45 8.18 4.23 -30.54
CA ILE A 45 8.22 5.42 -29.67
C ILE A 45 9.66 5.62 -29.15
N HIS A 46 10.42 6.47 -29.83
CA HIS A 46 11.72 6.92 -29.31
C HIS A 46 11.50 7.91 -28.16
N ILE A 47 11.92 7.54 -26.96
CA ILE A 47 11.87 8.42 -25.78
C ILE A 47 13.09 9.32 -25.79
N ARG A 48 12.94 10.59 -26.20
CA ARG A 48 14.04 11.58 -26.24
C ARG A 48 14.03 12.50 -25.03
N ASN A 49 12.89 12.62 -24.36
CA ASN A 49 12.72 13.48 -23.18
C ASN A 49 11.67 12.91 -22.20
N ILE A 50 11.50 13.59 -21.07
CA ILE A 50 10.52 13.20 -20.03
C ILE A 50 9.08 13.22 -20.54
N TRP A 51 8.78 14.03 -21.57
CA TRP A 51 7.46 14.10 -22.19
C TRP A 51 7.16 12.85 -23.00
N ASP A 52 8.13 12.35 -23.77
CA ASP A 52 7.99 11.11 -24.53
C ASP A 52 7.80 9.91 -23.59
N PHE A 53 8.42 9.94 -22.41
CA PHE A 53 8.20 8.95 -21.36
C PHE A 53 6.77 9.03 -20.80
N PHE A 54 6.25 10.23 -20.52
CA PHE A 54 4.85 10.42 -20.14
C PHE A 54 3.90 9.92 -21.23
N VAL A 55 4.21 10.18 -22.51
CA VAL A 55 3.42 9.71 -23.65
C VAL A 55 3.44 8.18 -23.74
N ALA A 56 4.59 7.54 -23.58
CA ALA A 56 4.71 6.08 -23.55
C ALA A 56 3.93 5.46 -22.38
N PHE A 57 3.94 6.10 -21.21
CA PHE A 57 3.11 5.70 -20.07
C PHE A 57 1.61 5.81 -20.37
N PHE A 58 1.18 6.91 -21.02
CA PHE A 58 -0.22 7.07 -21.43
C PHE A 58 -0.63 6.09 -22.53
N ASP A 59 0.27 5.72 -23.43
CA ASP A 59 0.02 4.71 -24.46
C ASP A 59 -0.22 3.33 -23.83
N GLU A 60 0.57 2.98 -22.81
CA GLU A 60 0.38 1.77 -22.02
C GLU A 60 -0.96 1.77 -21.26
N LEU A 61 -1.34 2.92 -20.69
CA LEU A 61 -2.66 3.11 -20.08
C LEU A 61 -3.78 2.85 -21.10
N VAL A 62 -3.66 3.38 -22.33
CA VAL A 62 -4.61 3.14 -23.42
C VAL A 62 -4.66 1.66 -23.80
N ARG A 63 -3.53 0.96 -23.86
CA ARG A 63 -3.46 -0.49 -24.11
C ARG A 63 -4.25 -1.28 -23.07
N ILE A 64 -4.05 -0.97 -21.79
CA ILE A 64 -4.78 -1.59 -20.67
C ILE A 64 -6.27 -1.30 -20.79
N LEU A 65 -6.65 -0.05 -21.08
CA LEU A 65 -8.05 0.33 -21.27
C LEU A 65 -8.70 -0.37 -22.47
N ASN A 66 -7.99 -0.54 -23.58
CA ASN A 66 -8.53 -1.26 -24.74
C ASN A 66 -8.94 -2.69 -24.35
N HIS A 67 -8.10 -3.39 -23.59
CA HIS A 67 -8.40 -4.75 -23.14
C HIS A 67 -9.70 -4.84 -22.32
N TYR A 68 -10.00 -3.84 -21.48
CA TYR A 68 -11.16 -3.87 -20.58
C TYR A 68 -12.40 -3.16 -21.10
N ILE A 69 -12.25 -2.06 -21.84
CA ILE A 69 -13.34 -1.17 -22.27
C ILE A 69 -13.29 -0.84 -23.77
N GLY A 70 -12.43 -1.47 -24.56
CA GLY A 70 -12.24 -1.20 -26.00
C GLY A 70 -13.50 -1.39 -26.86
N GLY A 71 -14.42 -2.27 -26.44
CA GLY A 71 -15.71 -2.44 -27.12
C GLY A 71 -16.62 -1.21 -27.04
N PHE A 72 -16.56 -0.44 -25.94
CA PHE A 72 -17.46 0.68 -25.68
C PHE A 72 -16.79 1.83 -24.88
N PRO A 73 -15.66 2.40 -25.36
CA PRO A 73 -14.87 3.36 -24.56
C PRO A 73 -15.65 4.63 -24.22
N VAL A 74 -16.51 5.11 -25.14
CA VAL A 74 -17.35 6.30 -24.91
C VAL A 74 -18.39 6.05 -23.82
N ILE A 75 -19.06 4.90 -23.83
CA ILE A 75 -20.06 4.55 -22.82
C ILE A 75 -19.39 4.42 -21.44
N SER A 76 -18.25 3.72 -21.38
CA SER A 76 -17.46 3.58 -20.16
C SER A 76 -17.00 4.94 -19.63
N ALA A 77 -16.54 5.85 -20.48
CA ALA A 77 -16.16 7.20 -20.09
C ALA A 77 -17.33 7.98 -19.47
N ILE A 78 -18.52 7.93 -20.08
CA ILE A 78 -19.71 8.59 -19.55
C ILE A 78 -20.09 8.03 -18.18
N ILE A 79 -20.07 6.70 -18.01
CA ILE A 79 -20.37 6.06 -16.72
C ILE A 79 -19.37 6.50 -15.64
N ILE A 80 -18.07 6.52 -15.97
CA ILE A 80 -17.00 6.93 -15.05
C ILE A 80 -17.15 8.41 -14.66
N LEU A 81 -17.47 9.29 -15.63
CA LEU A 81 -17.72 10.71 -15.38
C LEU A 81 -18.92 10.92 -14.44
N LEU A 82 -20.04 10.25 -14.72
CA LEU A 82 -21.23 10.31 -13.87
C LEU A 82 -20.94 9.80 -12.46
N PHE A 83 -20.15 8.72 -12.34
CA PHE A 83 -19.72 8.19 -11.06
C PHE A 83 -18.83 9.19 -10.30
N GLY A 84 -17.89 9.84 -10.97
CA GLY A 84 -17.04 10.88 -10.38
C GLY A 84 -17.85 12.09 -9.87
N ILE A 85 -18.82 12.56 -10.66
CA ILE A 85 -19.75 13.61 -10.25
C ILE A 85 -20.55 13.16 -9.02
N PHE A 86 -21.05 11.92 -9.01
CA PHE A 86 -21.76 11.35 -7.88
C PHE A 86 -20.90 11.34 -6.59
N VAL A 87 -19.62 10.95 -6.68
CA VAL A 87 -18.69 11.02 -5.53
C VAL A 87 -18.49 12.47 -5.05
N LEU A 88 -18.42 13.46 -5.95
CA LEU A 88 -18.36 14.88 -5.55
C LEU A 88 -19.65 15.37 -4.88
N LEU A 89 -20.81 14.85 -5.31
CA LEU A 89 -22.08 15.12 -4.63
C LEU A 89 -22.10 14.53 -3.23
N ILE A 90 -21.58 13.32 -3.03
CA ILE A 90 -21.36 12.74 -1.69
C ILE A 90 -20.47 13.65 -0.85
N ALA A 91 -19.36 14.16 -1.40
CA ALA A 91 -18.48 15.10 -0.71
C ALA A 91 -19.21 16.37 -0.25
N ARG A 92 -20.13 16.88 -1.10
CA ARG A 92 -20.96 18.03 -0.80
C ARG A 92 -21.98 17.72 0.30
N THR A 93 -22.56 16.53 0.29
CA THR A 93 -23.49 16.05 1.32
C THR A 93 -22.78 15.90 2.67
N LEU A 94 -21.60 15.28 2.71
CA LEU A 94 -20.76 15.15 3.91
C LEU A 94 -20.46 16.49 4.58
N ARG A 95 -20.23 17.54 3.77
CA ARG A 95 -20.02 18.90 4.28
C ARG A 95 -21.27 19.51 4.91
N ARG A 96 -22.47 19.11 4.45
CA ARG A 96 -23.75 19.75 4.79
C ARG A 96 -24.51 19.07 5.92
N THR A 97 -24.39 17.75 6.10
CA THR A 97 -25.18 17.00 7.08
C THR A 97 -24.45 15.74 7.57
N THR A 98 -24.78 15.28 8.78
CA THR A 98 -24.36 13.99 9.37
C THR A 98 -25.36 12.87 9.16
N ASN A 99 -26.56 13.18 8.64
CA ASN A 99 -27.67 12.23 8.61
C ASN A 99 -27.39 10.99 7.74
N TYR A 100 -26.39 11.05 6.86
CA TYR A 100 -26.06 9.95 5.97
C TYR A 100 -24.67 9.35 6.26
N ASP A 101 -24.05 9.67 7.39
CA ASP A 101 -22.69 9.21 7.72
C ASP A 101 -22.56 7.69 7.67
N TYR A 102 -23.59 6.96 8.11
CA TYR A 102 -23.64 5.50 8.03
C TYR A 102 -23.65 4.98 6.59
N ASP A 103 -24.61 5.41 5.77
CA ASP A 103 -24.74 4.95 4.39
C ASP A 103 -23.50 5.34 3.54
N ILE A 104 -22.96 6.54 3.79
CA ILE A 104 -21.76 7.03 3.11
C ILE A 104 -20.52 6.25 3.57
N SER A 105 -20.43 5.87 4.84
CA SER A 105 -19.37 4.99 5.33
C SER A 105 -19.33 3.65 4.58
N ILE A 106 -20.50 3.04 4.33
CA ILE A 106 -20.63 1.78 3.59
C ILE A 106 -20.16 1.96 2.16
N PHE A 107 -20.63 3.03 1.52
CA PHE A 107 -20.22 3.37 0.16
C PHE A 107 -18.69 3.41 0.03
N TYR A 108 -17.98 4.03 0.98
CA TYR A 108 -16.52 4.09 0.96
C TYR A 108 -15.82 2.75 1.26
N ILE A 109 -16.47 1.79 1.94
CA ILE A 109 -15.95 0.42 2.06
C ILE A 109 -16.12 -0.33 0.74
N VAL A 110 -17.28 -0.21 0.10
CA VAL A 110 -17.51 -0.81 -1.22
C VAL A 110 -16.53 -0.24 -2.23
N LEU A 111 -16.31 1.08 -2.22
CA LEU A 111 -15.35 1.76 -3.09
C LEU A 111 -13.92 1.27 -2.87
N THR A 112 -13.54 1.02 -1.61
CA THR A 112 -12.26 0.43 -1.23
C THR A 112 -12.06 -0.95 -1.88
N ILE A 113 -13.09 -1.80 -1.85
CA ILE A 113 -13.07 -3.14 -2.45
C ILE A 113 -12.97 -3.04 -3.97
N ILE A 114 -13.72 -2.12 -4.59
CA ILE A 114 -13.64 -1.87 -6.04
C ILE A 114 -12.22 -1.46 -6.44
N PHE A 115 -11.59 -0.53 -5.71
CA PHE A 115 -10.20 -0.15 -5.98
C PHE A 115 -9.24 -1.33 -5.83
N MET A 116 -9.44 -2.19 -4.83
CA MET A 116 -8.64 -3.40 -4.68
C MET A 116 -8.79 -4.36 -5.86
N ILE A 117 -10.01 -4.56 -6.38
CA ILE A 117 -10.24 -5.41 -7.56
C ILE A 117 -9.51 -4.83 -8.77
N ILE A 118 -9.60 -3.52 -9.02
CA ILE A 118 -8.90 -2.86 -10.13
C ILE A 118 -7.38 -3.01 -9.97
N ILE A 119 -6.86 -2.81 -8.76
CA ILE A 119 -5.45 -3.04 -8.43
C ILE A 119 -5.03 -4.48 -8.79
N LEU A 120 -5.78 -5.49 -8.34
CA LEU A 120 -5.46 -6.89 -8.63
C LEU A 120 -5.49 -7.19 -10.12
N MET A 121 -6.47 -6.66 -10.86
CA MET A 121 -6.57 -6.84 -12.30
C MET A 121 -5.38 -6.23 -13.04
N THR A 122 -4.97 -5.01 -12.68
CA THR A 122 -3.79 -4.37 -13.27
C THR A 122 -2.49 -5.08 -12.90
N MET A 123 -2.32 -5.47 -11.63
CA MET A 123 -1.13 -6.19 -11.18
C MET A 123 -1.02 -7.59 -11.78
N PHE A 124 -2.12 -8.27 -12.06
CA PHE A 124 -2.10 -9.60 -12.67
C PHE A 124 -1.37 -9.64 -14.02
N GLN A 125 -1.39 -8.54 -14.78
CA GLN A 125 -0.70 -8.46 -16.07
C GLN A 125 0.83 -8.56 -15.94
N VAL A 126 1.39 -8.07 -14.83
CA VAL A 126 2.84 -8.01 -14.61
C VAL A 126 3.31 -9.09 -13.63
N TYR A 127 2.53 -9.32 -12.59
CA TYR A 127 2.86 -10.19 -11.45
C TYR A 127 2.18 -11.55 -11.51
N SER A 128 1.34 -11.81 -12.53
CA SER A 128 0.58 -13.06 -12.68
C SER A 128 -0.20 -13.40 -11.40
N TYR A 129 -0.27 -14.68 -11.03
CA TYR A 129 -0.96 -15.13 -9.82
C TYR A 129 -0.38 -14.59 -8.50
N ALA A 130 0.86 -14.09 -8.48
CA ALA A 130 1.44 -13.49 -7.27
C ALA A 130 0.68 -12.21 -6.85
N SER A 131 -0.01 -11.54 -7.78
CA SER A 131 -0.87 -10.39 -7.49
C SER A 131 -1.96 -10.70 -6.45
N PHE A 132 -2.56 -11.89 -6.48
CA PHE A 132 -3.63 -12.27 -5.54
C PHE A 132 -3.15 -12.40 -4.09
N LEU A 133 -1.85 -12.55 -3.86
CA LEU A 133 -1.30 -12.56 -2.50
C LEU A 133 -1.56 -11.24 -1.77
N PHE A 134 -1.70 -10.12 -2.49
CA PHE A 134 -2.00 -8.80 -1.91
C PHE A 134 -3.37 -8.70 -1.24
N ILE A 135 -4.29 -9.67 -1.45
CA ILE A 135 -5.55 -9.76 -0.71
C ILE A 135 -5.29 -9.93 0.79
N ILE A 136 -4.27 -10.71 1.17
CA ILE A 136 -3.94 -11.01 2.56
C ILE A 136 -3.51 -9.74 3.33
N PRO A 137 -2.44 -9.02 2.93
CA PRO A 137 -2.02 -7.80 3.61
C PRO A 137 -3.09 -6.71 3.55
N PHE A 138 -3.91 -6.68 2.49
CA PHE A 138 -5.04 -5.76 2.42
C PHE A 138 -6.10 -6.06 3.48
N ALA A 139 -6.51 -7.32 3.63
CA ALA A 139 -7.47 -7.73 4.66
C ALA A 139 -6.94 -7.44 6.08
N ILE A 140 -5.65 -7.72 6.34
CA ILE A 140 -4.99 -7.40 7.61
C ILE A 140 -5.01 -5.88 7.84
N HIS A 141 -4.70 -5.09 6.81
CA HIS A 141 -4.65 -3.63 6.92
C HIS A 141 -6.04 -3.03 7.16
N VAL A 142 -7.04 -3.41 6.36
CA VAL A 142 -8.44 -2.98 6.54
C VAL A 142 -8.95 -3.40 7.91
N GLY A 143 -8.71 -4.65 8.33
CA GLY A 143 -9.07 -5.15 9.65
C GLY A 143 -8.43 -4.35 10.78
N TYR A 144 -7.14 -4.05 10.70
CA TYR A 144 -6.46 -3.18 11.67
C TYR A 144 -7.08 -1.79 11.74
N VAL A 145 -7.36 -1.19 10.58
CA VAL A 145 -7.88 0.17 10.47
C VAL A 145 -9.30 0.22 11.04
N VAL A 146 -10.18 -0.70 10.66
CA VAL A 146 -11.57 -0.84 11.16
C VAL A 146 -11.63 -1.08 12.66
N TYR A 147 -10.91 -2.08 13.18
CA TYR A 147 -10.98 -2.47 14.59
C TYR A 147 -9.96 -1.74 15.48
N LYS A 148 -9.31 -0.69 14.99
CA LYS A 148 -8.22 0.01 15.71
C LYS A 148 -8.59 0.45 17.12
N SER A 149 -9.84 0.85 17.35
CA SER A 149 -10.35 1.30 18.65
C SER A 149 -10.56 0.15 19.64
N GLU A 150 -10.85 -1.05 19.15
CA GLU A 150 -11.10 -2.25 19.95
C GLU A 150 -9.81 -3.04 20.23
N LEU A 151 -8.81 -2.87 19.36
CA LEU A 151 -7.51 -3.53 19.49
C LEU A 151 -6.72 -3.03 20.70
N ASN A 152 -6.11 -3.96 21.44
CA ASN A 152 -5.36 -3.64 22.66
C ASN A 152 -4.22 -2.63 22.37
N PRO A 153 -4.24 -1.44 23.00
CA PRO A 153 -3.29 -0.37 22.74
C PRO A 153 -1.85 -0.72 23.14
N LEU A 154 -1.66 -1.64 24.10
CA LEU A 154 -0.34 -2.13 24.55
C LEU A 154 0.37 -2.98 23.48
N HIS A 155 -0.40 -3.51 22.52
CA HIS A 155 0.11 -4.38 21.47
C HIS A 155 0.22 -3.69 20.10
N ARG A 156 0.13 -2.34 20.06
CA ARG A 156 0.18 -1.55 18.82
C ARG A 156 1.37 -1.87 17.92
N LYS A 157 2.56 -2.05 18.50
CA LYS A 157 3.76 -2.46 17.74
C LYS A 157 3.57 -3.79 17.02
N LYS A 158 2.97 -4.79 17.68
CA LYS A 158 2.69 -6.10 17.07
C LYS A 158 1.70 -5.97 15.91
N HIS A 159 0.68 -5.12 16.05
CA HIS A 159 -0.29 -4.87 14.98
C HIS A 159 0.38 -4.26 13.73
N TYR A 160 1.25 -3.25 13.91
CA TYR A 160 2.00 -2.68 12.78
C TYR A 160 2.98 -3.68 12.18
N LEU A 161 3.64 -4.52 12.98
CA LEU A 161 4.53 -5.56 12.47
C LEU A 161 3.80 -6.59 11.60
N TRP A 162 2.56 -6.98 11.94
CA TRP A 162 1.75 -7.85 11.09
C TRP A 162 1.48 -7.23 9.72
N ILE A 163 1.11 -5.95 9.70
CA ILE A 163 0.92 -5.21 8.44
C ILE A 163 2.23 -5.21 7.64
N ILE A 164 3.33 -4.77 8.25
CA ILE A 164 4.65 -4.67 7.61
C ILE A 164 5.12 -6.00 7.05
N ILE A 165 5.08 -7.08 7.84
CA ILE A 165 5.57 -8.40 7.43
C ILE A 165 4.69 -8.96 6.30
N SER A 166 3.36 -8.80 6.39
CA SER A 166 2.46 -9.29 5.34
C SER A 166 2.70 -8.59 4.00
N TYR A 167 2.87 -7.27 3.98
CA TYR A 167 3.23 -6.53 2.75
C TYR A 167 4.64 -6.88 2.28
N GLY A 168 5.61 -6.98 3.19
CA GLY A 168 7.00 -7.31 2.84
C GLY A 168 7.16 -8.70 2.21
N MET A 169 6.43 -9.70 2.71
CA MET A 169 6.42 -11.04 2.12
C MET A 169 5.75 -11.05 0.74
N CYS A 170 4.62 -10.33 0.58
CA CYS A 170 3.97 -10.21 -0.73
C CYS A 170 4.86 -9.50 -1.73
N TYR A 171 5.53 -8.43 -1.30
CA TYR A 171 6.51 -7.71 -2.11
C TYR A 171 7.61 -8.65 -2.58
N PHE A 172 8.27 -9.38 -1.66
CA PHE A 172 9.32 -10.33 -1.99
C PHE A 172 8.89 -11.35 -3.05
N ILE A 173 7.75 -12.03 -2.85
CA ILE A 173 7.26 -13.04 -3.79
C ILE A 173 6.88 -12.42 -5.14
N SER A 174 6.22 -11.25 -5.12
CA SER A 174 5.82 -10.56 -6.34
C SER A 174 7.02 -10.11 -7.17
N GLN A 175 8.11 -9.67 -6.54
CA GLN A 175 9.34 -9.29 -7.25
C GLN A 175 10.00 -10.47 -7.93
N PHE A 176 9.99 -11.66 -7.31
CA PHE A 176 10.47 -12.89 -7.98
C PHE A 176 9.62 -13.26 -9.20
N ALA A 177 8.28 -13.18 -9.07
CA ALA A 177 7.38 -13.48 -10.17
C ALA A 177 7.54 -12.49 -11.33
N MET A 178 7.66 -11.20 -11.01
CA MET A 178 7.87 -10.13 -11.96
C MET A 178 9.17 -10.32 -12.75
N ASN A 179 10.30 -10.49 -12.07
CA ASN A 179 11.60 -10.68 -12.73
C ASN A 179 11.61 -11.94 -13.60
N HIS A 180 10.99 -13.04 -13.15
CA HIS A 180 10.81 -14.23 -13.97
C HIS A 180 9.99 -13.96 -15.25
N ASN A 181 8.90 -13.20 -15.15
CA ASN A 181 8.07 -12.83 -16.30
C ASN A 181 8.83 -11.95 -17.31
N ILE A 182 9.74 -11.10 -16.83
CA ILE A 182 10.61 -10.27 -17.68
C ILE A 182 11.68 -11.12 -18.36
N ASP A 183 12.34 -12.02 -17.62
CA ASP A 183 13.39 -12.90 -18.15
C ASP A 183 12.85 -13.81 -19.26
N THR A 184 11.60 -14.27 -19.11
CA THR A 184 10.87 -15.05 -20.12
C THR A 184 10.31 -14.19 -21.27
N LYS A 185 10.57 -12.88 -21.27
CA LYS A 185 10.07 -11.88 -22.24
C LYS A 185 8.54 -11.84 -22.38
N SER A 186 7.82 -12.31 -21.36
CA SER A 186 6.35 -12.27 -21.33
C SER A 186 5.81 -10.87 -21.03
N VAL A 187 6.60 -10.05 -20.31
CA VAL A 187 6.23 -8.70 -19.87
C VAL A 187 7.37 -7.73 -20.19
N LYS A 188 7.05 -6.54 -20.70
CA LYS A 188 8.07 -5.50 -20.95
C LYS A 188 8.35 -4.69 -19.68
N PRO A 189 9.60 -4.22 -19.47
CA PRO A 189 9.96 -3.24 -18.44
C PRO A 189 9.02 -2.04 -18.28
N LEU A 190 8.56 -1.48 -19.40
CA LEU A 190 7.65 -0.34 -19.42
C LEU A 190 6.27 -0.68 -18.79
N ASP A 191 5.80 -1.91 -19.01
CA ASP A 191 4.53 -2.39 -18.48
C ASP A 191 4.59 -2.47 -16.96
N VAL A 192 5.70 -2.98 -16.42
CA VAL A 192 5.95 -3.08 -14.97
C VAL A 192 5.88 -1.72 -14.30
N MET A 193 6.61 -0.75 -14.85
CA MET A 193 6.66 0.59 -14.30
C MET A 193 5.29 1.28 -14.33
N SER A 194 4.56 1.12 -15.43
CA SER A 194 3.24 1.72 -15.60
C SER A 194 2.22 1.13 -14.62
N VAL A 195 2.20 -0.20 -14.48
CA VAL A 195 1.35 -0.90 -13.51
C VAL A 195 1.70 -0.53 -12.08
N ASN A 196 2.99 -0.37 -11.74
CA ASN A 196 3.41 0.05 -10.40
C ASN A 196 2.99 1.48 -10.05
N LEU A 197 3.05 2.41 -11.00
CA LEU A 197 2.55 3.76 -10.78
C LEU A 197 1.04 3.74 -10.52
N PHE A 198 0.29 2.99 -11.34
CA PHE A 198 -1.15 2.78 -11.16
C PHE A 198 -1.48 2.15 -9.82
N PHE A 199 -0.71 1.14 -9.42
CA PHE A 199 -0.83 0.48 -8.14
C PHE A 199 -0.70 1.48 -6.98
N ILE A 200 0.39 2.26 -6.94
CA ILE A 200 0.62 3.24 -5.86
C ILE A 200 -0.54 4.23 -5.76
N LEU A 201 -0.99 4.73 -6.91
CA LEU A 201 -2.03 5.74 -7.00
C LEU A 201 -3.40 5.20 -6.57
N LEU A 202 -3.83 4.04 -7.09
CA LEU A 202 -5.08 3.40 -6.68
C LEU A 202 -5.02 2.92 -5.23
N TRP A 203 -3.86 2.46 -4.77
CA TRP A 203 -3.66 2.08 -3.37
C TRP A 203 -3.85 3.29 -2.45
N CYS A 204 -3.30 4.46 -2.79
CA CYS A 204 -3.54 5.71 -2.06
C CYS A 204 -5.03 6.07 -1.99
N PHE A 205 -5.78 5.95 -3.10
CA PHE A 205 -7.23 6.19 -3.09
C PHE A 205 -8.00 5.16 -2.27
N SER A 206 -7.59 3.90 -2.31
CA SER A 206 -8.12 2.85 -1.44
C SER A 206 -7.92 3.22 0.04
N GLN A 207 -6.72 3.66 0.43
CA GLN A 207 -6.44 4.12 1.80
C GLN A 207 -7.28 5.35 2.20
N MET A 208 -7.41 6.34 1.32
CA MET A 208 -8.27 7.51 1.55
C MET A 208 -9.74 7.11 1.72
N SER A 209 -10.20 6.12 0.95
CA SER A 209 -11.56 5.57 1.01
C SER A 209 -11.81 4.87 2.34
N VAL A 210 -10.92 3.97 2.76
CA VAL A 210 -11.01 3.31 4.08
C VAL A 210 -11.03 4.34 5.21
N TRP A 211 -10.13 5.32 5.16
CA TRP A 211 -10.03 6.36 6.18
C TRP A 211 -11.31 7.19 6.27
N THR A 212 -11.87 7.58 5.13
CA THR A 212 -13.15 8.29 5.05
C THR A 212 -14.26 7.47 5.70
N SER A 213 -14.35 6.17 5.38
CA SER A 213 -15.34 5.28 5.98
C SER A 213 -15.23 5.20 7.51
N LEU A 214 -14.01 5.10 8.04
CA LEU A 214 -13.81 5.03 9.49
C LEU A 214 -14.23 6.30 10.23
N TYR A 215 -13.89 7.46 9.67
CA TYR A 215 -14.21 8.73 10.31
C TYR A 215 -15.71 8.87 10.46
N LEU A 216 -16.44 8.47 9.42
CA LEU A 216 -17.90 8.45 9.41
C LEU A 216 -18.48 7.39 10.36
N ARG A 217 -17.82 6.23 10.55
CA ARG A 217 -18.26 5.25 11.57
C ARG A 217 -18.10 5.76 12.99
N ARG A 218 -17.04 6.49 13.27
CA ARG A 218 -16.77 7.03 14.61
C ARG A 218 -17.67 8.21 14.99
N SER A 219 -18.33 8.83 14.03
CA SER A 219 -19.31 9.90 14.29
C SER A 219 -20.74 9.39 14.53
N LEU A 220 -20.98 8.08 14.40
CA LEU A 220 -22.28 7.47 14.68
C LEU A 220 -22.44 7.20 16.18
N PRO A 221 -23.64 7.41 16.74
CA PRO A 221 -23.90 7.08 18.14
C PRO A 221 -23.80 5.57 18.35
N ILE A 222 -23.23 5.18 19.49
CA ILE A 222 -22.76 3.81 19.78
C ILE A 222 -23.72 3.06 20.73
N SER A 223 -24.72 3.72 21.32
CA SER A 223 -25.66 3.06 22.23
C SER A 223 -26.87 2.47 21.49
N GLU A 224 -27.37 1.32 21.96
CA GLU A 224 -28.59 0.70 21.43
C GLU A 224 -29.82 1.62 21.55
N GLU A 225 -29.89 2.44 22.61
CA GLU A 225 -30.92 3.48 22.82
C GLU A 225 -30.84 4.62 21.79
N ASP A 226 -29.63 5.04 21.39
CA ASP A 226 -29.45 6.05 20.33
C ASP A 226 -29.79 5.49 18.94
N ILE A 227 -29.58 4.18 18.74
CA ILE A 227 -29.95 3.48 17.51
C ILE A 227 -31.48 3.36 17.43
N GLU A 228 -32.17 3.01 18.52
CA GLU A 228 -33.64 2.95 18.57
C GLU A 228 -34.28 4.31 18.31
N THR A 229 -33.80 5.38 18.94
CA THR A 229 -34.33 6.75 18.74
C THR A 229 -34.07 7.30 17.33
N VAL A 230 -32.87 7.10 16.77
CA VAL A 230 -32.56 7.49 15.38
C VAL A 230 -33.34 6.64 14.37
N ASN A 231 -33.54 5.36 14.68
CA ASN A 231 -34.34 4.47 13.86
C ASN A 231 -35.82 4.87 13.91
N GLU A 232 -36.40 5.16 15.06
CA GLU A 232 -37.78 5.66 15.21
C GLU A 232 -38.01 6.95 14.41
N GLU A 233 -37.10 7.92 14.49
CA GLU A 233 -37.18 9.15 13.69
C GLU A 233 -37.05 8.89 12.19
N ARG A 234 -36.18 7.95 11.75
CA ARG A 234 -35.99 7.60 10.33
C ARG A 234 -37.10 6.72 9.76
N TYR A 235 -37.66 5.79 10.52
CA TYR A 235 -38.75 4.92 10.09
C TYR A 235 -40.01 5.72 9.73
N SER A 236 -40.18 6.92 10.31
CA SER A 236 -41.29 7.82 9.96
C SER A 236 -41.19 8.41 8.54
N ARG A 237 -39.97 8.62 7.99
CA ARG A 237 -39.74 9.33 6.72
C ARG A 237 -39.25 8.46 5.55
N VAL A 238 -38.75 7.25 5.80
CA VAL A 238 -38.26 6.29 4.77
C VAL A 238 -39.39 5.53 4.04
N LYS A 239 -40.66 5.84 4.34
CA LYS A 239 -41.82 5.06 3.84
C LYS A 239 -42.07 5.15 2.32
N ASN A 240 -41.44 6.08 1.58
CA ASN A 240 -41.82 6.37 0.19
C ASN A 240 -40.86 5.91 -0.93
N ASN A 241 -39.70 5.30 -0.65
CA ASN A 241 -38.80 4.87 -1.74
C ASN A 241 -38.33 3.40 -1.60
N ARG A 242 -38.86 2.53 -2.48
CA ARG A 242 -38.66 1.07 -2.48
C ARG A 242 -37.19 0.68 -2.69
N LEU A 243 -36.44 1.46 -3.47
CA LEU A 243 -35.02 1.22 -3.76
C LEU A 243 -34.15 1.50 -2.53
N THR A 244 -34.41 2.60 -1.82
CA THR A 244 -33.72 2.97 -0.59
C THR A 244 -33.94 1.94 0.51
N ARG A 245 -35.18 1.43 0.66
CA ARG A 245 -35.48 0.33 1.60
C ARG A 245 -34.67 -0.93 1.27
N LYS A 246 -34.56 -1.31 -0.01
CA LYS A 246 -33.83 -2.51 -0.43
C LYS A 246 -32.32 -2.40 -0.19
N ILE A 247 -31.73 -1.25 -0.51
CA ILE A 247 -30.32 -0.95 -0.23
C ILE A 247 -30.08 -0.97 1.29
N PHE A 248 -30.96 -0.35 2.08
CA PHE A 248 -30.87 -0.32 3.53
C PHE A 248 -30.93 -1.73 4.16
N THR A 249 -31.89 -2.57 3.75
CA THR A 249 -31.99 -3.95 4.24
C THR A 249 -30.76 -4.79 3.86
N MET A 250 -30.20 -4.57 2.67
CA MET A 250 -29.00 -5.25 2.23
C MET A 250 -27.77 -4.81 3.05
N SER A 251 -27.64 -3.50 3.31
CA SER A 251 -26.59 -3.01 4.21
C SER A 251 -26.74 -3.57 5.62
N GLN A 252 -27.93 -3.57 6.20
CA GLN A 252 -28.15 -4.07 7.55
C GLN A 252 -27.80 -5.55 7.66
N ALA A 253 -28.19 -6.36 6.66
CA ALA A 253 -27.84 -7.78 6.60
C ALA A 253 -26.32 -8.03 6.43
N LEU A 254 -25.62 -7.19 5.66
CA LEU A 254 -24.16 -7.27 5.57
C LEU A 254 -23.50 -6.92 6.91
N TYR A 255 -24.06 -5.98 7.67
CA TYR A 255 -23.53 -5.58 8.96
C TYR A 255 -23.73 -6.62 10.03
N SER A 256 -24.95 -7.14 10.19
CA SER A 256 -25.20 -8.21 11.15
C SER A 256 -24.27 -9.39 10.89
N LYS A 257 -24.05 -9.74 9.61
CA LYS A 257 -23.12 -10.79 9.22
C LYS A 257 -21.65 -10.47 9.55
N LEU A 258 -21.22 -9.22 9.39
CA LEU A 258 -19.86 -8.80 9.75
C LEU A 258 -19.65 -8.81 11.28
N GLU A 259 -20.66 -8.37 12.05
CA GLU A 259 -20.62 -8.37 13.51
C GLU A 259 -20.70 -9.80 14.07
N ASP A 260 -21.56 -10.65 13.51
CA ASP A 260 -21.62 -12.08 13.83
C ASP A 260 -20.27 -12.76 13.54
N MET A 261 -19.67 -12.50 12.37
CA MET A 261 -18.35 -13.03 12.05
C MET A 261 -17.27 -12.54 13.03
N LYS A 262 -17.33 -11.27 13.44
CA LYS A 262 -16.42 -10.70 14.44
C LYS A 262 -16.62 -11.41 15.78
N GLN A 263 -17.86 -11.55 16.26
CA GLN A 263 -18.18 -12.18 17.53
C GLN A 263 -17.76 -13.65 17.55
N VAL A 264 -18.12 -14.42 16.52
CA VAL A 264 -17.70 -15.82 16.35
C VAL A 264 -16.18 -15.95 16.30
N THR A 265 -15.49 -15.02 15.63
CA THR A 265 -14.01 -15.02 15.58
C THR A 265 -13.40 -14.71 16.93
N LEU A 266 -13.96 -13.75 17.68
CA LEU A 266 -13.52 -13.39 19.03
C LEU A 266 -13.76 -14.54 20.00
N ASP A 267 -14.93 -15.18 19.96
CA ASP A 267 -15.29 -16.32 20.81
C ASP A 267 -14.37 -17.51 20.51
N LYS A 268 -14.16 -17.82 19.23
CA LYS A 268 -13.23 -18.87 18.82
C LYS A 268 -11.80 -18.56 19.24
N PHE A 269 -11.35 -17.31 19.13
CA PHE A 269 -10.02 -16.88 19.57
C PHE A 269 -9.85 -16.89 21.09
N ASN A 270 -10.93 -16.62 21.83
CA ASN A 270 -10.96 -16.58 23.29
C ASN A 270 -11.30 -17.92 23.94
N SER A 271 -11.70 -18.92 23.15
CA SER A 271 -11.94 -20.29 23.60
C SER A 271 -10.75 -20.84 24.37
N GLU A 272 -11.02 -21.62 25.41
CA GLU A 272 -9.98 -22.20 26.27
C GLU A 272 -9.03 -23.10 25.48
N GLU A 273 -9.55 -23.85 24.51
CA GLU A 273 -8.76 -24.72 23.63
C GLU A 273 -7.70 -23.94 22.85
N VAL A 274 -8.06 -22.77 22.30
CA VAL A 274 -7.12 -21.90 21.54
C VAL A 274 -6.15 -21.19 22.47
N LYS A 275 -6.57 -20.81 23.68
CA LYS A 275 -5.66 -20.28 24.72
C LYS A 275 -4.63 -21.33 25.13
N GLU A 276 -5.04 -22.58 25.33
CA GLU A 276 -4.16 -23.67 25.74
C GLU A 276 -3.20 -24.08 24.62
N LYS A 277 -3.67 -24.18 23.36
CA LYS A 277 -2.79 -24.40 22.19
C LYS A 277 -1.75 -23.29 22.04
N ARG A 278 -2.12 -22.03 22.29
CA ARG A 278 -1.18 -20.90 22.32
C ARG A 278 -0.16 -21.01 23.44
N ARG A 279 -0.59 -21.40 24.65
CA ARG A 279 0.29 -21.60 25.80
C ARG A 279 1.32 -22.68 25.51
N LYS A 280 0.89 -23.87 25.09
CA LYS A 280 1.77 -25.00 24.72
C LYS A 280 2.78 -24.60 23.63
N ARG A 281 2.32 -23.88 22.60
CA ARG A 281 3.21 -23.38 21.54
C ARG A 281 4.22 -22.36 22.07
N ASN A 282 3.79 -21.40 22.88
CA ASN A 282 4.68 -20.39 23.47
C ASN A 282 5.70 -21.02 24.43
N GLU A 283 5.31 -22.02 25.22
CA GLU A 283 6.21 -22.77 26.08
C GLU A 283 7.26 -23.54 25.27
N LYS A 284 6.82 -24.26 24.23
CA LYS A 284 7.73 -24.92 23.28
C LYS A 284 8.73 -23.95 22.62
N TRP A 285 8.26 -22.77 22.19
CA TRP A 285 9.15 -21.75 21.63
C TRP A 285 10.09 -21.14 22.67
N LYS A 286 9.62 -20.94 23.91
CA LYS A 286 10.47 -20.48 25.01
C LYS A 286 11.56 -21.49 25.35
N GLU A 287 11.27 -22.79 25.29
CA GLU A 287 12.25 -23.86 25.47
C GLU A 287 13.29 -23.88 24.34
N ILE A 288 12.88 -23.67 23.09
CA ILE A 288 13.79 -23.62 21.92
C ILE A 288 14.66 -22.35 21.91
N ILE A 289 14.14 -21.21 22.42
CA ILE A 289 14.80 -19.90 22.38
C ILE A 289 15.42 -19.54 23.76
N LYS A 290 15.70 -20.52 24.63
CA LYS A 290 16.55 -20.30 25.81
C LYS A 290 18.01 -20.14 25.35
N ILE A 291 18.34 -18.98 24.81
CA ILE A 291 19.71 -18.47 24.79
C ILE A 291 19.68 -17.37 25.86
N GLU A 292 20.20 -17.67 27.04
CA GLU A 292 20.38 -16.65 28.06
C GLU A 292 21.50 -15.72 27.61
N ASP A 293 21.46 -14.43 27.98
CA ASP A 293 22.54 -13.48 27.65
C ASP A 293 23.91 -13.96 28.21
N GLU A 294 23.88 -14.91 29.14
CA GLU A 294 25.05 -15.61 29.69
C GLU A 294 25.70 -16.61 28.72
N ASP A 295 24.93 -17.22 27.82
CA ASP A 295 25.39 -18.21 26.82
C ASP A 295 26.18 -17.57 25.66
N ILE A 296 26.12 -16.24 25.54
CA ILE A 296 26.85 -15.49 24.50
C ILE A 296 28.31 -15.32 24.94
N PRO A 297 29.29 -15.90 24.18
CA PRO A 297 30.71 -15.80 24.51
C PRO A 297 31.15 -14.35 24.73
N LYS A 298 32.04 -14.11 25.71
CA LYS A 298 32.49 -12.76 26.08
C LYS A 298 33.03 -11.92 24.90
N TRP A 299 33.59 -12.56 23.87
CA TRP A 299 34.09 -11.91 22.65
C TRP A 299 32.97 -11.49 21.67
N MET A 300 31.80 -12.11 21.76
CA MET A 300 30.59 -11.77 20.98
C MET A 300 29.69 -10.76 21.73
N ARG A 301 29.98 -10.50 23.02
CA ARG A 301 29.30 -9.45 23.78
C ARG A 301 29.73 -8.08 23.27
N ARG A 302 28.72 -7.23 23.05
CA ARG A 302 28.91 -5.88 22.57
C ARG A 302 29.79 -5.06 23.54
N PRO A 303 30.80 -4.31 23.04
CA PRO A 303 31.55 -3.38 23.87
C PRO A 303 30.62 -2.32 24.48
N LYS A 304 30.75 -2.05 25.78
CA LYS A 304 29.88 -1.09 26.51
C LYS A 304 29.93 0.34 25.93
N TRP A 305 31.01 0.71 25.24
CA TRP A 305 31.20 2.03 24.61
C TRP A 305 30.41 2.21 23.31
N LEU A 306 30.03 1.12 22.63
CA LEU A 306 29.27 1.18 21.39
C LEU A 306 27.77 1.30 21.75
N LYS A 307 27.17 2.50 21.62
CA LYS A 307 25.73 2.73 21.88
C LYS A 307 24.88 2.33 20.68
N LYS A 308 23.64 1.82 20.89
CA LYS A 308 22.74 1.35 19.79
C LYS A 308 22.57 2.44 18.71
N SER A 309 22.40 3.68 19.17
CA SER A 309 22.33 4.88 18.34
C SER A 309 23.54 5.05 17.40
N TYR A 310 24.78 4.81 17.86
CA TYR A 310 25.97 4.95 17.02
C TYR A 310 25.98 3.91 15.89
N ILE A 311 25.59 2.67 16.16
CA ILE A 311 25.46 1.65 15.11
C ILE A 311 24.40 2.07 14.09
N GLU A 312 23.24 2.53 14.53
CA GLU A 312 22.17 2.96 13.62
C GLU A 312 22.63 4.12 12.72
N TRP A 313 23.38 5.08 13.25
CA TRP A 313 23.95 6.18 12.45
C TRP A 313 25.02 5.74 11.46
N ILE A 314 25.92 4.84 11.86
CA ILE A 314 26.92 4.25 10.95
C ILE A 314 26.20 3.49 9.83
N CYS A 315 25.23 2.64 10.16
CA CYS A 315 24.42 1.94 9.16
C CYS A 315 23.72 2.93 8.22
N THR A 316 23.10 3.98 8.75
CA THR A 316 22.41 5.01 7.93
C THR A 316 23.38 5.71 6.97
N PHE A 317 24.56 6.08 7.45
CA PHE A 317 25.60 6.73 6.65
C PHE A 317 26.11 5.83 5.54
N VAL A 318 26.40 4.56 5.86
CA VAL A 318 26.86 3.58 4.86
C VAL A 318 25.79 3.33 3.80
N LEU A 319 24.53 3.14 4.21
CA LEU A 319 23.41 3.01 3.26
C LEU A 319 23.34 4.22 2.32
N PHE A 320 23.39 5.43 2.88
CA PHE A 320 23.34 6.67 2.09
C PHE A 320 24.51 6.79 1.11
N LEU A 321 25.74 6.51 1.57
CA LEU A 321 26.96 6.62 0.77
C LEU A 321 26.92 5.69 -0.44
N PHE A 322 26.61 4.41 -0.24
CA PHE A 322 26.56 3.44 -1.34
C PHE A 322 25.38 3.70 -2.29
N THR A 323 24.21 4.11 -1.78
CA THR A 323 23.09 4.49 -2.63
C THR A 323 23.42 5.73 -3.48
N ILE A 324 24.14 6.73 -2.92
CA ILE A 324 24.56 7.90 -3.70
C ILE A 324 25.60 7.56 -4.76
N ILE A 325 26.59 6.72 -4.43
CA ILE A 325 27.60 6.30 -5.40
C ILE A 325 26.90 5.61 -6.58
N GLU A 326 25.99 4.68 -6.30
CA GLU A 326 25.23 3.98 -7.34
C GLU A 326 24.35 4.94 -8.14
N PHE A 327 23.66 5.86 -7.46
CA PHE A 327 22.85 6.88 -8.12
C PHE A 327 23.68 7.75 -9.06
N ASN A 328 24.86 8.21 -8.63
CA ASN A 328 25.77 9.02 -9.44
C ASN A 328 26.32 8.23 -10.64
N ASN A 329 26.69 6.96 -10.44
CA ASN A 329 27.16 6.09 -11.51
C ASN A 329 26.10 5.92 -12.60
N ARG A 330 24.83 5.75 -12.22
CA ARG A 330 23.73 5.61 -13.18
C ARG A 330 23.29 6.95 -13.78
N ASN A 331 23.46 8.06 -13.07
CA ASN A 331 23.12 9.40 -13.56
C ASN A 331 23.96 9.82 -14.79
N GLY A 332 25.20 9.32 -14.90
CA GLY A 332 26.06 9.55 -16.05
C GLY A 332 25.46 9.10 -17.39
N LEU A 333 24.58 8.10 -17.38
CA LEU A 333 23.85 7.61 -18.56
C LEU A 333 22.64 8.47 -18.93
N PHE A 334 22.09 9.26 -17.99
CA PHE A 334 21.00 10.21 -18.26
C PHE A 334 21.48 11.51 -18.85
N LEU A 335 22.64 11.98 -18.43
CA LEU A 335 23.25 13.21 -18.90
C LEU A 335 23.81 13.10 -20.34
N SER A 336 23.99 11.88 -20.87
CA SER A 336 24.51 11.66 -22.24
C SER A 336 23.46 11.81 -23.35
N GLY A 337 22.16 11.89 -23.03
CA GLY A 337 21.11 12.29 -23.96
C GLY A 337 20.71 11.30 -25.07
N GLU A 338 21.41 10.17 -25.24
CA GLU A 338 21.10 9.15 -26.25
C GLU A 338 20.27 8.00 -25.66
N TRP A 339 18.94 8.18 -25.64
CA TRP A 339 17.99 7.21 -25.07
C TRP A 339 17.27 6.40 -26.15
N SER A 340 17.30 5.07 -26.01
CA SER A 340 16.56 4.12 -26.85
C SER A 340 15.58 3.29 -26.01
N LEU A 341 14.53 2.74 -26.64
CA LEU A 341 13.45 1.97 -25.97
C LEU A 341 13.99 0.74 -25.21
N SER A 342 15.16 0.22 -25.60
CA SER A 342 15.88 -0.86 -24.92
C SER A 342 16.47 -0.46 -23.56
N GLN A 343 16.53 0.84 -23.24
CA GLN A 343 17.15 1.39 -22.02
C GLN A 343 16.12 1.81 -20.95
N ILE A 344 14.82 1.57 -21.14
CA ILE A 344 13.76 1.90 -20.15
C ILE A 344 14.02 1.26 -18.77
N GLN A 345 14.69 0.11 -18.77
CA GLN A 345 15.16 -0.56 -17.56
C GLN A 345 16.02 0.36 -16.69
N TYR A 346 16.92 1.14 -17.28
CA TYR A 346 17.77 2.09 -16.54
C TYR A 346 16.96 3.22 -15.90
N VAL A 347 15.85 3.66 -16.54
CA VAL A 347 14.90 4.63 -15.97
C VAL A 347 14.24 4.08 -14.72
N PHE A 348 13.77 2.84 -14.78
CA PHE A 348 13.16 2.19 -13.64
C PHE A 348 14.14 2.06 -12.46
N GLU A 349 15.37 1.63 -12.72
CA GLU A 349 16.41 1.50 -11.69
C GLU A 349 16.77 2.86 -11.09
N TRP A 350 16.87 3.91 -11.91
CA TRP A 350 17.13 5.27 -11.45
C TRP A 350 16.00 5.81 -10.57
N VAL A 351 14.73 5.65 -10.97
CA VAL A 351 13.57 6.05 -10.16
C VAL A 351 13.55 5.28 -8.84
N THR A 352 13.85 3.99 -8.87
CA THR A 352 13.90 3.15 -7.67
C THR A 352 15.01 3.59 -6.72
N LEU A 353 16.22 3.90 -7.23
CA LEU A 353 17.31 4.48 -6.43
C LEU A 353 16.95 5.82 -5.82
N PHE A 354 16.28 6.68 -6.60
CA PHE A 354 15.82 7.98 -6.12
C PHE A 354 14.84 7.82 -4.95
N ILE A 355 13.85 6.93 -5.07
CA ILE A 355 12.90 6.60 -3.98
C ILE A 355 13.64 6.01 -2.78
N MET A 356 14.60 5.11 -2.99
CA MET A 356 15.40 4.52 -1.92
C MET A 356 16.22 5.58 -1.17
N MET A 357 16.84 6.52 -1.90
CA MET A 357 17.55 7.65 -1.32
C MET A 357 16.62 8.51 -0.45
N LEU A 358 15.41 8.82 -0.93
CA LEU A 358 14.40 9.53 -0.13
C LEU A 358 14.02 8.75 1.14
N LEU A 359 13.88 7.43 1.06
CA LEU A 359 13.62 6.58 2.22
C LEU A 359 14.78 6.58 3.22
N ILE A 360 16.04 6.58 2.76
CA ILE A 360 17.22 6.69 3.63
C ILE A 360 17.28 8.04 4.32
N ILE A 361 17.00 9.14 3.61
CA ILE A 361 16.91 10.48 4.19
C ILE A 361 15.80 10.54 5.24
N LEU A 362 14.63 9.98 4.94
CA LEU A 362 13.51 9.91 5.88
C LEU A 362 13.85 9.03 7.09
N TYR A 363 14.60 7.94 6.90
CA TYR A 363 15.11 7.11 7.99
C TYR A 363 16.08 7.89 8.86
N ALA A 364 17.01 8.65 8.28
CA ALA A 364 17.93 9.52 9.02
C ALA A 364 17.19 10.56 9.87
N TYR A 365 16.15 11.19 9.29
CA TYR A 365 15.26 12.10 10.02
C TYR A 365 14.58 11.41 11.21
N PHE A 366 13.96 10.25 10.99
CA PHE A 366 13.30 9.52 12.07
C PHE A 366 14.28 8.96 13.10
N ASN A 367 15.48 8.59 12.68
CA ASN A 367 16.55 8.15 13.56
C ASN A 367 16.97 9.29 14.50
N TYR A 368 17.12 10.50 13.96
CA TYR A 368 17.35 11.72 14.74
C TYR A 368 16.21 12.00 15.72
N THR A 369 14.95 12.07 15.26
CA THR A 369 13.82 12.39 16.14
C THR A 369 13.59 11.33 17.21
N THR A 370 13.84 10.06 16.89
CA THR A 370 13.69 8.95 17.84
C THR A 370 14.79 8.96 18.90
N ASN A 371 16.04 9.25 18.53
CA ASN A 371 17.16 9.24 19.46
C ASN A 371 17.23 10.52 20.31
N VAL A 372 16.76 11.66 19.79
CA VAL A 372 16.79 12.95 20.52
C VAL A 372 15.49 13.22 21.28
N LYS A 373 14.33 12.99 20.65
CA LYS A 373 13.01 13.37 21.20
C LYS A 373 12.16 12.18 21.65
N ASN A 374 12.61 10.94 21.42
CA ASN A 374 11.86 9.70 21.64
C ASN A 374 10.44 9.69 21.04
N THR A 375 10.24 10.46 19.96
CA THR A 375 8.97 10.54 19.22
C THR A 375 9.11 9.81 17.88
N HIS A 376 7.97 9.45 17.27
CA HIS A 376 7.91 8.84 15.93
C HIS A 376 8.51 7.42 15.80
N ASN A 377 8.53 6.63 16.89
CA ASN A 377 9.05 5.25 16.88
C ASN A 377 8.37 4.35 15.81
N PHE A 378 7.07 4.52 15.57
CA PHE A 378 6.33 3.78 14.53
C PHE A 378 6.70 4.22 13.11
N GLY A 379 6.97 5.52 12.90
CA GLY A 379 7.44 6.04 11.61
C GLY A 379 8.81 5.49 11.27
N LYS A 380 9.74 5.51 12.25
CA LYS A 380 11.05 4.86 12.11
C LYS A 380 10.91 3.38 11.77
N LEU A 381 10.00 2.66 12.44
CA LEU A 381 9.77 1.23 12.20
C LEU A 381 9.30 0.97 10.77
N PHE A 382 8.37 1.75 10.26
CA PHE A 382 7.86 1.58 8.90
C PHE A 382 8.96 1.79 7.85
N VAL A 383 9.72 2.88 7.99
CA VAL A 383 10.77 3.23 7.00
C VAL A 383 11.92 2.23 7.02
N ILE A 384 12.42 1.82 8.20
CA ILE A 384 13.51 0.83 8.25
C ILE A 384 13.06 -0.55 7.76
N SER A 385 11.78 -0.90 7.96
CA SER A 385 11.23 -2.14 7.42
C SER A 385 11.12 -2.08 5.91
N ALA A 386 10.65 -0.96 5.35
CA ALA A 386 10.59 -0.76 3.90
C ALA A 386 11.98 -0.88 3.27
N LEU A 387 12.98 -0.21 3.85
CA LEU A 387 14.39 -0.33 3.42
C LEU A 387 14.91 -1.75 3.52
N PHE A 388 14.61 -2.46 4.61
CA PHE A 388 15.02 -3.85 4.80
C PHE A 388 14.43 -4.78 3.73
N PHE A 389 13.11 -4.74 3.52
CA PHE A 389 12.46 -5.59 2.52
C PHE A 389 12.92 -5.25 1.10
N GLU A 390 13.10 -3.96 0.79
CA GLU A 390 13.62 -3.52 -0.50
C GLU A 390 15.01 -4.10 -0.77
N ILE A 391 15.99 -3.78 0.09
CA ILE A 391 17.38 -4.21 -0.07
C ILE A 391 17.51 -5.73 -0.05
N ALA A 392 16.79 -6.41 0.86
CA ALA A 392 16.81 -7.87 0.92
C ALA A 392 16.24 -8.47 -0.37
N THR A 393 15.12 -7.96 -0.87
CA THR A 393 14.52 -8.45 -2.11
C THR A 393 15.46 -8.23 -3.30
N THR A 394 16.04 -7.04 -3.45
CA THR A 394 17.02 -6.75 -4.51
C THR A 394 18.22 -7.69 -4.44
N PHE A 395 18.75 -7.96 -3.24
CA PHE A 395 19.86 -8.88 -3.06
C PHE A 395 19.49 -10.31 -3.48
N PHE A 396 18.38 -10.86 -2.98
CA PHE A 396 17.98 -12.23 -3.28
C PHE A 396 17.60 -12.42 -4.75
N VAL A 397 16.90 -11.46 -5.33
CA VAL A 397 16.56 -11.48 -6.77
C VAL A 397 17.83 -11.44 -7.61
N SER A 398 18.78 -10.55 -7.30
CA SER A 398 20.08 -10.47 -8.00
C SER A 398 20.94 -11.72 -7.83
N ALA A 399 20.85 -12.39 -6.68
CA ALA A 399 21.66 -13.57 -6.38
C ALA A 399 21.11 -14.85 -7.04
N LEU A 400 19.78 -14.95 -7.22
CA LEU A 400 19.11 -16.16 -7.70
C LEU A 400 18.67 -16.09 -9.17
N GLN A 401 18.46 -14.89 -9.70
CA GLN A 401 18.06 -14.64 -11.08
C GLN A 401 19.07 -13.68 -11.72
N THR A 402 19.28 -13.82 -13.03
CA THR A 402 19.99 -12.81 -13.84
C THR A 402 19.10 -11.59 -14.00
N SER A 403 18.80 -10.94 -12.88
CA SER A 403 17.82 -9.89 -12.79
C SER A 403 18.29 -8.68 -13.58
N GLN A 404 17.56 -8.38 -14.64
CA GLN A 404 17.70 -7.13 -15.37
C GLN A 404 17.45 -5.93 -14.44
N PHE A 405 16.57 -6.03 -13.44
CA PHE A 405 16.28 -4.91 -12.52
C PHE A 405 17.11 -4.89 -11.24
N SER A 406 18.29 -5.48 -11.24
CA SER A 406 19.15 -5.36 -10.06
C SER A 406 19.68 -3.93 -9.94
N VAL A 407 19.02 -3.17 -9.07
CA VAL A 407 19.36 -1.79 -8.73
C VAL A 407 20.80 -1.62 -8.27
N PHE A 408 21.39 -2.68 -7.73
CA PHE A 408 22.76 -2.69 -7.26
C PHE A 408 23.51 -3.87 -7.86
N ILE A 409 24.81 -3.67 -8.08
CA ILE A 409 25.73 -4.78 -8.35
C ILE A 409 25.74 -5.66 -7.10
N THR A 410 25.71 -6.99 -7.27
CA THR A 410 25.56 -7.96 -6.17
C THR A 410 26.46 -7.72 -4.95
N PRO A 411 27.74 -7.32 -5.07
CA PRO A 411 28.58 -6.98 -3.91
C PRO A 411 28.08 -5.77 -3.13
N ILE A 412 27.55 -4.75 -3.82
CA ILE A 412 26.94 -3.56 -3.20
C ILE A 412 25.64 -3.97 -2.50
N SER A 413 24.78 -4.76 -3.14
CA SER A 413 23.55 -5.30 -2.54
C SER A 413 23.84 -6.07 -1.24
N PHE A 414 24.87 -6.91 -1.25
CA PHE A 414 25.30 -7.67 -0.09
C PHE A 414 25.73 -6.75 1.06
N LEU A 415 26.53 -5.72 0.75
CA LEU A 415 27.00 -4.75 1.73
C LEU A 415 25.81 -3.98 2.31
N LEU A 416 24.90 -3.47 1.49
CA LEU A 416 23.68 -2.80 1.95
C LEU A 416 22.84 -3.72 2.85
N MET A 417 22.69 -5.00 2.49
CA MET A 417 21.98 -6.00 3.32
C MET A 417 22.66 -6.19 4.68
N LEU A 418 24.00 -6.25 4.70
CA LEU A 418 24.81 -6.38 5.91
C LEU A 418 24.62 -5.19 6.87
N PHE A 419 24.39 -3.97 6.36
CA PHE A 419 24.19 -2.79 7.19
C PHE A 419 22.73 -2.50 7.55
N VAL A 420 21.76 -2.81 6.67
CA VAL A 420 20.33 -2.62 6.97
C VAL A 420 19.83 -3.64 7.99
N THR A 421 20.35 -4.87 7.98
CA THR A 421 19.89 -5.95 8.88
C THR A 421 20.12 -5.63 10.36
N PRO A 422 21.33 -5.21 10.80
CA PRO A 422 21.55 -4.77 12.18
C PRO A 422 20.68 -3.58 12.57
N ALA A 423 20.52 -2.59 11.69
CA ALA A 423 19.68 -1.41 11.95
C ALA A 423 18.21 -1.81 12.17
N PHE A 424 17.70 -2.71 11.33
CA PHE A 424 16.36 -3.27 11.45
C PHE A 424 16.18 -4.06 12.76
N ILE A 425 17.10 -4.98 13.09
CA ILE A 425 17.02 -5.80 14.31
C ILE A 425 17.09 -4.93 15.57
N ILE A 426 17.96 -3.91 15.60
CA ILE A 426 18.09 -2.98 16.73
C ILE A 426 16.75 -2.30 17.03
N HIS A 427 16.09 -1.76 15.99
CA HIS A 427 14.81 -1.09 16.16
C HIS A 427 13.67 -2.05 16.46
N LEU A 428 13.70 -3.26 15.88
CA LEU A 428 12.73 -4.33 16.16
C LEU A 428 12.80 -4.79 17.63
N LYS A 429 13.98 -4.77 18.27
CA LYS A 429 14.15 -5.08 19.69
C LYS A 429 13.76 -3.95 20.65
N LYS A 430 13.64 -2.69 20.18
CA LYS A 430 13.30 -1.54 21.04
C LYS A 430 11.85 -1.64 21.53
N SER A 431 11.60 -1.64 22.84
CA SER A 431 10.25 -1.53 23.40
C SER A 431 9.77 -0.07 23.34
N PHE A 432 8.53 0.13 22.92
CA PHE A 432 7.82 1.41 22.93
C PHE A 432 6.32 1.20 22.96
#